data_AF-A0A9X9FRL9-F1
#
_entry.id   AF-A0A9X9FRL9-F1
#
_cell.length_a   1.000
_cell.length_b   1.000
_cell.length_c   1.000
_cell.angle_alpha   90.00
_cell.angle_beta   90.00
_cell.angle_gamma   90.00
#
_symmetry.space_group_name_H-M   'P 1'
#
loop_
_entity.id
_entity.type
_entity.pdbx_description
1 polymer ?
#
loop_
_entity_poly.entity_id
_entity_poly.type
_entity_poly.pdbx_seq_one_letter_code
_entity_poly.pdbx_strand_id
1 'polypeptide(L)'
;MKLCTKCGVEKDLGEFGRRKLSADGRQSWCRDCRREYQRIYAQNCRDPKRHREAQRRYRTRHAEKHRAHCIVRKAILSCRIIVPVWCQRCGCVIELEAHHHDNSQPLAVEWLCSICHGRAHRRYEGGDHAGL
;
A
#
# COMPACT_ATOMS: atom_id res chain seq x y z
N MET A 1 -31.42 5.29 23.62
CA MET A 1 -30.90 6.63 23.27
C MET A 1 -29.42 6.71 23.59
N LYS A 2 -28.63 7.48 22.82
CA LYS A 2 -27.20 7.72 23.03
C LYS A 2 -26.81 9.12 22.54
N LEU A 3 -25.96 9.80 23.30
CA LEU A 3 -25.39 11.10 22.93
C LEU A 3 -24.25 10.94 21.91
N CYS A 4 -24.33 11.65 20.79
CA CYS A 4 -23.22 11.74 19.86
C CYS A 4 -22.14 12.69 20.40
N THR A 5 -20.91 12.21 20.63
CA THR A 5 -19.83 13.04 21.18
C THR A 5 -19.25 14.07 20.21
N LYS A 6 -19.73 14.09 18.95
CA LYS A 6 -19.31 15.07 17.93
C LYS A 6 -20.31 16.20 17.74
N CYS A 7 -21.61 15.91 17.65
CA CYS A 7 -22.63 16.95 17.47
C CYS A 7 -23.42 17.29 18.74
N GLY A 8 -23.25 16.53 19.83
CA GLY A 8 -23.93 16.78 21.10
C GLY A 8 -25.42 16.47 21.11
N VAL A 9 -25.95 15.80 20.09
CA VAL A 9 -27.38 15.46 19.99
C VAL A 9 -27.62 14.03 20.48
N GLU A 10 -28.66 13.84 21.30
CA GLU A 10 -29.16 12.51 21.66
C GLU A 10 -29.94 11.90 20.49
N LYS A 11 -29.55 10.68 20.10
CA LYS A 11 -30.18 9.95 19.00
C LYS A 11 -30.50 8.52 19.41
N ASP A 12 -31.34 7.85 18.63
CA ASP A 12 -31.56 6.42 18.80
C ASP A 12 -30.26 5.62 18.55
N LEU A 13 -30.14 4.45 19.17
CA LEU A 13 -28.99 3.58 18.98
C LEU A 13 -28.78 3.23 17.49
N GLY A 14 -29.85 3.05 16.71
CA GLY A 14 -29.86 2.81 15.26
C GLY A 14 -29.03 3.81 14.44
N GLU A 15 -28.97 5.05 14.90
CA GLU A 15 -28.21 6.15 14.30
C GLU A 15 -26.70 6.04 14.51
N PHE A 16 -26.24 5.02 15.23
CA PHE A 16 -24.83 4.74 15.46
C PHE A 16 -24.44 3.43 14.77
N GLY A 17 -23.30 3.45 14.07
CA GLY A 17 -22.72 2.26 13.46
C GLY A 17 -22.30 1.23 14.51
N ARG A 18 -22.17 -0.04 14.11
CA ARG A 18 -21.70 -1.11 15.02
C ARG A 18 -20.19 -1.00 15.25
N ARG A 19 -19.75 -1.32 16.47
CA ARG A 19 -18.33 -1.46 16.85
C ARG A 19 -18.20 -2.58 17.87
N LYS A 20 -17.62 -3.72 17.47
CA LYS A 20 -17.54 -4.93 18.32
C LYS A 20 -16.79 -4.71 19.64
N LEU A 21 -15.85 -3.76 19.65
CA LEU A 21 -14.96 -3.49 20.79
C LEU A 21 -15.50 -2.43 21.76
N SER A 22 -16.69 -1.86 21.53
CA SER A 22 -17.28 -0.89 22.49
C SER A 22 -18.25 -1.57 23.45
N ALA A 23 -18.36 -1.02 24.66
CA ALA A 23 -19.20 -1.57 25.74
C ALA A 23 -20.68 -1.72 25.35
N ASP A 24 -21.21 -0.81 24.52
CA ASP A 24 -22.58 -0.83 24.03
C ASP A 24 -22.71 -1.39 22.59
N GLY A 25 -21.61 -1.86 22.01
CA GLY A 25 -21.55 -2.34 20.63
C GLY A 25 -21.76 -1.26 19.55
N ARG A 26 -21.80 0.02 19.92
CA ARG A 26 -22.05 1.16 19.02
C ARG A 26 -20.86 2.12 18.93
N GLN A 27 -20.80 2.87 17.84
CA GLN A 27 -19.84 3.96 17.66
C GLN A 27 -20.17 5.15 18.58
N SER A 28 -19.18 5.97 18.92
CA SER A 28 -19.36 7.20 19.71
C SER A 28 -19.95 8.36 18.90
N TRP A 29 -19.77 8.34 17.58
CA TRP A 29 -20.33 9.33 16.65
C TRP A 29 -21.49 8.74 15.87
N CYS A 30 -22.52 9.56 15.64
CA CYS A 30 -23.65 9.18 14.79
C CYS A 30 -23.21 8.99 13.33
N ARG A 31 -24.04 8.30 12.55
CA ARG A 31 -23.80 7.97 11.13
C ARG A 31 -23.56 9.23 10.30
N ASP A 32 -24.29 10.31 10.54
CA ASP A 32 -24.14 11.57 9.80
C ASP A 32 -22.76 12.21 10.05
N CYS A 33 -22.41 12.39 11.33
CA CYS A 33 -21.12 12.93 11.74
C CYS A 33 -19.93 12.11 11.22
N ARG A 34 -20.12 10.79 11.10
CA ARG A 34 -19.13 9.87 10.54
C ARG A 34 -19.06 9.96 9.03
N ARG A 35 -20.21 10.04 8.33
CA ARG A 35 -20.28 10.22 6.87
C ARG A 35 -19.60 11.53 6.46
N GLU A 36 -19.87 12.61 7.21
CA GLU A 36 -19.23 13.90 6.98
C GLU A 36 -17.72 13.82 7.18
N TYR A 37 -17.29 13.22 8.29
CA TYR A 37 -15.86 13.00 8.54
C TYR A 37 -15.20 12.19 7.42
N GLN A 38 -15.83 11.11 6.97
CA GLN A 38 -15.32 10.29 5.89
C GLN A 38 -15.24 11.04 4.57
N ARG A 39 -16.21 11.91 4.25
CA ARG A 39 -16.18 12.76 3.05
C ARG A 39 -15.00 13.74 3.10
N ILE A 40 -14.84 14.47 4.21
CA ILE A 40 -13.74 15.41 4.41
C ILE A 40 -12.39 14.68 4.38
N TYR A 41 -12.29 13.53 5.06
CA TYR A 41 -11.08 12.71 5.08
C TYR A 41 -10.74 12.22 3.67
N ALA A 42 -11.71 11.70 2.92
CA ALA A 42 -11.50 11.27 1.54
C ALA A 42 -11.05 12.43 0.64
N GLN A 43 -11.59 13.63 0.82
CA GLN A 43 -11.18 14.83 0.10
C GLN A 43 -9.74 15.24 0.45
N ASN A 44 -9.38 15.20 1.74
CA ASN A 44 -8.03 15.54 2.24
C ASN A 44 -6.97 14.49 1.90
N CYS A 45 -7.31 13.21 1.92
CA CYS A 45 -6.42 12.11 1.53
C CYS A 45 -6.26 12.02 0.02
N ARG A 46 -7.23 12.53 -0.75
CA ARG A 46 -7.10 12.72 -2.20
C ARG A 46 -6.41 14.02 -2.58
N ASP A 47 -5.92 14.83 -1.63
CA ASP A 47 -5.14 16.03 -1.99
C ASP A 47 -3.94 15.61 -2.85
N PRO A 48 -3.95 15.95 -4.16
CA PRO A 48 -2.91 15.50 -5.07
C PRO A 48 -1.54 16.04 -4.66
N LYS A 49 -1.48 17.18 -3.96
CA LYS A 49 -0.23 17.75 -3.45
C LYS A 49 0.35 16.89 -2.33
N ARG A 50 -0.46 16.54 -1.32
CA ARG A 50 -0.03 15.66 -0.22
C ARG A 50 0.40 14.28 -0.72
N HIS A 51 -0.33 13.72 -1.68
CA HIS A 51 0.04 12.45 -2.31
C HIS A 51 1.38 12.55 -3.05
N ARG A 52 1.56 13.56 -3.91
CA ARG A 52 2.85 13.79 -4.61
C ARG A 52 4.01 14.00 -3.64
N GLU A 53 3.80 14.76 -2.57
CA GLU A 53 4.83 14.96 -1.56
C GLU A 53 5.18 13.68 -0.81
N ALA A 54 4.19 12.87 -0.44
CA ALA A 54 4.43 11.57 0.18
C ALA A 54 5.22 10.65 -0.76
N GLN A 55 4.85 10.61 -2.04
CA GLN A 55 5.60 9.88 -3.07
C GLN A 55 7.02 10.41 -3.23
N ARG A 56 7.22 11.73 -3.22
CA ARG A 56 8.55 12.35 -3.28
C ARG A 56 9.39 11.95 -2.07
N ARG A 57 8.84 12.06 -0.86
CA ARG A 57 9.51 11.65 0.40
C ARG A 57 9.91 10.17 0.35
N TYR A 58 9.02 9.29 -0.11
CA TYR A 58 9.32 7.86 -0.27
C TYR A 58 10.46 7.64 -1.27
N ARG A 59 10.41 8.25 -2.46
CA ARG A 59 11.48 8.15 -3.46
C ARG A 59 12.83 8.65 -2.95
N THR A 60 12.83 9.72 -2.15
CA THR A 60 14.07 10.27 -1.57
C THR A 60 14.64 9.34 -0.49
N ARG A 61 13.80 8.79 0.39
CA ARG A 61 14.24 7.85 1.44
C ARG A 61 14.74 6.53 0.84
N HIS A 62 14.10 6.06 -0.22
CA HIS A 62 14.45 4.80 -0.90
C HIS A 62 15.05 5.09 -2.30
N ALA A 63 16.01 6.01 -2.35
CA ALA A 63 16.61 6.47 -3.61
C ALA A 63 17.32 5.34 -4.36
N GLU A 64 18.02 4.47 -3.63
CA GLU A 64 18.72 3.32 -4.21
C GLU A 64 17.74 2.30 -4.83
N LYS A 65 16.71 1.90 -4.09
CA LYS A 65 15.61 1.05 -4.60
C LYS A 65 14.97 1.66 -5.84
N HIS A 66 14.63 2.96 -5.79
CA HIS A 66 14.06 3.66 -6.93
C HIS A 66 15.00 3.64 -8.15
N ARG A 67 16.31 3.89 -7.93
CA ARG A 67 17.33 3.84 -8.97
C ARG A 67 17.43 2.43 -9.58
N ALA A 68 17.41 1.39 -8.76
CA ALA A 68 17.48 0.01 -9.22
C ALA A 68 16.32 -0.35 -10.16
N HIS A 69 15.09 -0.04 -9.75
CA HIS A 69 13.91 -0.22 -10.60
C HIS A 69 13.98 0.61 -11.90
N CYS A 70 14.46 1.87 -11.84
CA CYS A 70 14.65 2.68 -13.05
C CYS A 70 15.65 2.06 -14.03
N ILE A 71 16.75 1.47 -13.53
CA ILE A 71 17.78 0.84 -14.35
C ILE A 71 17.22 -0.43 -15.02
N VAL A 72 16.52 -1.30 -14.29
CA VAL A 72 15.84 -2.47 -14.87
C VAL A 72 14.88 -2.05 -15.97
N ARG A 73 14.00 -1.08 -15.70
CA ARG A 73 13.03 -0.59 -16.70
C ARG A 73 13.73 -0.10 -17.96
N LYS A 74 14.81 0.68 -17.82
CA LYS A 74 15.60 1.14 -18.97
C LYS A 74 16.24 -0.02 -19.72
N ALA A 75 16.74 -1.03 -19.02
CA ALA A 75 17.36 -2.21 -19.63
C ALA A 75 16.35 -3.03 -20.45
N ILE A 76 15.12 -3.21 -19.94
CA ILE A 76 14.02 -3.86 -20.69
C ILE A 76 13.67 -3.04 -21.94
N LEU A 77 13.43 -1.73 -21.78
CA LEU A 77 13.01 -0.85 -22.89
C LEU A 77 14.08 -0.71 -23.98
N SER A 78 15.36 -0.85 -23.62
CA SER A 78 16.48 -0.86 -24.55
C SER A 78 16.89 -2.26 -25.02
N CYS A 79 16.09 -3.28 -24.68
CA CYS A 79 16.33 -4.68 -25.03
C CYS A 79 17.71 -5.22 -24.60
N ARG A 80 18.32 -4.65 -23.55
CA ARG A 80 19.58 -5.15 -22.96
C ARG A 80 19.36 -6.37 -22.06
N ILE A 81 18.14 -6.57 -21.59
CA ILE A 81 17.72 -7.74 -20.82
C ILE A 81 16.42 -8.24 -21.42
N ILE A 82 16.31 -9.56 -21.56
CA ILE A 82 15.10 -10.25 -21.97
C ILE A 82 14.41 -10.76 -20.70
N VAL A 83 13.13 -10.43 -20.55
CA VAL A 83 12.30 -10.92 -19.45
C VAL A 83 11.85 -12.35 -19.79
N PRO A 84 12.05 -13.34 -18.90
CA PRO A 84 11.58 -14.69 -19.12
C PRO A 84 10.05 -14.73 -19.15
N VAL A 85 9.48 -15.74 -19.79
CA VAL A 85 8.02 -15.91 -19.85
C VAL A 85 7.45 -16.69 -18.65
N TRP A 86 8.31 -17.25 -17.79
CA TRP A 86 7.92 -18.03 -16.62
C TRP A 86 8.57 -17.52 -15.33
N CYS A 87 7.85 -17.65 -14.21
CA CYS A 87 8.38 -17.38 -12.88
C CYS A 87 9.53 -18.33 -12.57
N GLN A 88 10.67 -17.80 -12.11
CA GLN A 88 11.87 -18.59 -11.84
C GLN A 88 11.78 -19.49 -10.60
N ARG A 89 10.74 -19.32 -9.75
CA ARG A 89 10.52 -20.18 -8.58
C ARG A 89 9.45 -21.25 -8.77
N CYS A 90 8.32 -20.91 -9.38
CA CYS A 90 7.19 -21.84 -9.52
C CYS A 90 6.82 -22.18 -10.96
N GLY A 91 7.51 -21.60 -11.96
CA GLY A 91 7.31 -21.91 -13.38
C GLY A 91 6.00 -21.38 -13.99
N CYS A 92 5.15 -20.68 -13.24
CA CYS A 92 3.90 -20.16 -13.80
C CYS A 92 4.16 -19.08 -14.84
N VAL A 93 3.31 -19.05 -15.87
CA VAL A 93 3.36 -18.09 -16.98
C VAL A 93 2.32 -16.99 -16.69
N ILE A 94 2.73 -15.99 -15.93
CA ILE A 94 1.94 -14.80 -15.63
C ILE A 94 2.84 -13.56 -15.73
N GLU A 95 2.28 -12.38 -15.48
CA GLU A 95 3.09 -11.16 -15.36
C GLU A 95 4.13 -11.31 -14.24
N LEU A 96 5.39 -11.04 -14.59
CA LEU A 96 6.53 -11.20 -13.70
C LEU A 96 7.02 -9.84 -13.18
N GLU A 97 7.41 -9.85 -11.92
CA GLU A 97 8.01 -8.72 -11.23
C GLU A 97 9.50 -8.98 -11.05
N ALA A 98 10.31 -7.93 -11.22
CA ALA A 98 11.73 -7.97 -10.93
C ALA A 98 11.94 -7.92 -9.41
N HIS A 99 12.45 -9.00 -8.84
CA HIS A 99 12.83 -9.08 -7.45
C HIS A 99 14.31 -8.73 -7.28
N HIS A 100 14.59 -7.68 -6.52
CA HIS A 100 15.93 -7.33 -6.07
C HIS A 100 16.23 -8.00 -4.73
N HIS A 101 17.22 -8.89 -4.70
CA HIS A 101 17.82 -9.37 -3.44
C HIS A 101 18.75 -8.30 -2.83
N ASP A 102 19.43 -7.57 -3.70
CA ASP A 102 20.32 -6.46 -3.37
C ASP A 102 20.02 -5.28 -4.31
N ASN A 103 19.60 -4.16 -3.76
CA ASN A 103 19.24 -2.96 -4.55
C ASN A 103 20.49 -2.24 -5.09
N SER A 104 21.69 -2.54 -4.59
CA SER A 104 22.96 -2.01 -5.11
C SER A 104 23.36 -2.66 -6.45
N GLN A 105 22.78 -3.83 -6.76
CA GLN A 105 23.00 -4.61 -7.98
C GLN A 105 21.75 -4.59 -8.86
N PRO A 106 21.51 -3.50 -9.60
CA PRO A 106 20.20 -3.21 -10.18
C PRO A 106 19.76 -4.20 -11.27
N LEU A 107 20.70 -4.85 -11.95
CA LEU A 107 20.40 -5.82 -13.01
C LEU A 107 20.43 -7.27 -12.53
N ALA A 108 20.87 -7.53 -11.29
CA ALA A 108 20.85 -8.85 -10.67
C ALA A 108 19.46 -9.13 -10.07
N VAL A 109 18.48 -9.29 -10.95
CA VAL A 109 17.07 -9.49 -10.58
C VAL A 109 16.62 -10.92 -10.84
N GLU A 110 15.77 -11.41 -9.94
CA GLU A 110 15.03 -12.67 -10.11
C GLU A 110 13.60 -12.34 -10.59
N TRP A 111 13.15 -12.97 -11.67
CA TRP A 111 11.83 -12.74 -12.25
C TRP A 111 10.79 -13.66 -11.60
N LEU A 112 9.90 -13.06 -10.81
CA LEU A 112 8.96 -13.79 -9.96
C LEU A 112 7.53 -13.37 -10.24
N CYS A 113 6.60 -14.31 -10.14
CA CYS A 113 5.18 -13.96 -10.05
C CYS A 113 4.91 -13.18 -8.75
N SER A 114 3.86 -12.36 -8.72
CA SER A 114 3.48 -11.56 -7.54
C SER A 114 3.38 -12.37 -6.24
N ILE A 115 2.89 -13.61 -6.30
CA ILE A 115 2.83 -14.53 -5.14
C ILE A 115 4.24 -14.90 -4.65
N CYS A 116 5.12 -15.32 -5.56
CA CYS A 116 6.49 -15.70 -5.21
C CYS A 116 7.32 -14.49 -4.77
N HIS A 117 7.09 -13.32 -5.38
CA HIS A 117 7.71 -12.07 -5.00
C HIS A 117 7.32 -11.65 -3.58
N GLY A 118 6.03 -11.66 -3.25
CA GLY A 118 5.57 -11.40 -1.88
C GLY A 118 6.02 -12.45 -0.86
N ARG A 119 6.23 -13.71 -1.27
CA ARG A 119 6.86 -14.73 -0.40
C ARG A 119 8.35 -14.46 -0.17
N ALA A 120 9.05 -13.90 -1.16
CA ALA A 120 10.46 -13.56 -1.04
C ALA A 120 10.68 -12.47 0.01
N HIS A 121 9.88 -11.40 -0.02
CA HIS A 121 9.92 -10.33 0.98
C HIS A 121 9.56 -10.82 2.39
N ARG A 122 8.53 -11.66 2.53
CA ARG A 122 8.13 -12.23 3.84
C ARG A 122 9.18 -13.11 4.52
N ARG A 123 10.16 -13.66 3.78
CA ARG A 123 11.21 -14.54 4.33
C ARG A 123 12.44 -13.78 4.83
N TYR A 124 12.55 -12.47 4.56
CA TYR A 124 13.63 -11.62 5.04
C TYR A 124 13.15 -10.84 6.29
N GLU A 125 13.48 -11.30 7.49
CA GLU A 125 13.17 -10.62 8.77
C GLU A 125 14.12 -9.45 9.08
N GLY A 126 14.42 -8.62 8.08
CA GLY A 126 15.24 -7.40 8.23
C GLY A 126 14.44 -6.19 7.76
N GLY A 127 13.87 -5.45 8.70
CA GLY A 127 12.77 -4.52 8.47
C GLY A 127 13.05 -3.42 7.44
N ASP A 128 12.23 -3.39 6.39
CA ASP A 128 11.67 -2.17 5.81
C ASP A 128 10.57 -2.54 4.81
N HIS A 129 9.44 -3.02 5.34
CA HIS A 129 8.25 -3.29 4.54
C HIS A 129 7.26 -2.15 4.66
N ALA A 130 7.49 -1.11 3.86
CA ALA A 130 6.44 -0.24 3.35
C ALA A 130 6.16 -0.61 1.89
N GLY A 131 5.23 -1.56 1.73
CA GLY A 131 4.20 -1.62 0.67
C GLY A 131 4.63 -1.86 -0.78
N LEU A 132 4.14 -2.96 -1.34
CA LEU A 132 3.16 -2.88 -2.42
C LEU A 132 1.79 -3.23 -1.83
#